data_AF-A0A3D4A102-F1
#
_entry.id   AF-A0A3D4A102-F1
#
_cell.length_a   1.000
_cell.length_b   1.000
_cell.length_c   1.000
_cell.angle_alpha   90.00
_cell.angle_beta   90.00
_cell.angle_gamma   90.00
#
_symmetry.space_group_name_H-M   'P 1'
#
loop_
_entity.id
_entity.type
_entity.pdbx_description
1 polymer ?
#
loop_
_entity_poly.entity_id
_entity_poly.type
_entity_poly.pdbx_seq_one_letter_code
_entity_poly.pdbx_strand_id
1 'polypeptide(L)'
;RDGRIVSCGRDRVTKVWDQGGQQQVAFAAFGDLALRCAICNETNRVIAGDWTGEIRVWNVADGAQVGTLATNPLKLEMRMQQATAAVAAADAAYKPLAEVAAASTKALNDLKAKLAAAQKLVVDYKAAYDTAKGQVETYNKEIAKLDGELKAATAIVNKLTPVVPALTESVAKAKDAAAKNAEDKEVAQLAAQLEALTNKRNAELEANKKTATERTTAIAKNKELLAKATTEMNTADAEMKKAEAEVVATTNLIKPAEEKLAADTAKANDAAGVLEAAKASLTYWQAEIQFTAQLSDLRTRLNAAFDMLTAKMQSHQDMVDAAAVAEGEFNKSNAALAEAKTTAENANVRVTTAVKTDNDAKKALDTATTNHQAATKAANALQAGLAPLAAAIASADEAVTKSGGDADLKAAADSLKTLKTKKETELKAAQELLTTRTTELKTAKDGYTATQAELAKAQKALTDARALVATREAELKPFEVKLADARTAVENAANGVTEAEGGVDTVEAQIKELQQPS
;
A
#
# COMPACT_ATOMS: atom_id res chain seq x y z
N ARG A 1 12.36 -27.74 6.20
CA ARG A 1 12.62 -28.82 5.22
C ARG A 1 12.67 -30.15 5.97
N ASP A 2 12.14 -31.24 5.42
CA ASP A 2 11.92 -32.55 6.06
C ASP A 2 12.96 -33.63 5.69
N GLY A 3 13.96 -33.26 4.88
CA GLY A 3 15.08 -34.12 4.50
C GLY A 3 14.77 -35.20 3.46
N ARG A 4 13.61 -35.14 2.78
CA ARG A 4 13.37 -35.99 1.60
C ARG A 4 14.33 -35.66 0.46
N ILE A 5 14.73 -36.68 -0.27
CA ILE A 5 15.62 -36.57 -1.43
C ILE A 5 14.78 -36.74 -2.69
N VAL A 6 15.07 -35.98 -3.74
CA VAL A 6 14.50 -36.18 -5.06
C VAL A 6 15.63 -36.47 -6.05
N SER A 7 15.43 -37.47 -6.92
CA SER A 7 16.37 -37.80 -7.98
C SER A 7 15.65 -38.09 -9.28
N CYS A 8 16.31 -37.86 -10.40
CA CYS A 8 15.90 -38.32 -11.71
C CYS A 8 17.15 -38.70 -12.53
N GLY A 9 17.00 -39.51 -13.57
CA GLY A 9 18.16 -39.91 -14.38
C GLY A 9 17.83 -40.75 -15.61
N ARG A 10 18.75 -41.68 -15.94
CA ARG A 10 18.68 -42.50 -17.16
C ARG A 10 17.53 -43.51 -17.20
N ASP A 11 16.96 -43.85 -16.05
CA ASP A 11 15.74 -44.66 -15.98
C ASP A 11 14.50 -43.86 -16.41
N ARG A 12 14.64 -42.55 -16.68
CA ARG A 12 13.61 -41.59 -17.09
C ARG A 12 12.56 -41.32 -16.02
N VAL A 13 12.80 -41.79 -14.79
CA VAL A 13 11.83 -41.72 -13.70
C VAL A 13 12.33 -40.76 -12.64
N THR A 14 11.51 -39.77 -12.31
CA THR A 14 11.73 -38.94 -11.13
C THR A 14 11.23 -39.69 -9.90
N LYS A 15 12.01 -39.71 -8.82
CA LYS A 15 11.73 -40.46 -7.58
C LYS A 15 11.94 -39.59 -6.36
N VAL A 16 11.15 -39.83 -5.32
CA VAL A 16 11.32 -39.25 -3.99
C VAL A 16 11.73 -40.36 -3.02
N TRP A 17 12.66 -40.04 -2.13
CA TRP A 17 13.23 -40.95 -1.15
C TRP A 17 13.16 -40.35 0.25
N ASP A 18 13.09 -41.21 1.27
CA ASP A 18 13.34 -40.79 2.64
C ASP A 18 14.85 -40.69 2.94
N GLN A 19 15.18 -40.25 4.16
CA GLN A 19 16.57 -40.10 4.60
C GLN A 19 17.31 -41.45 4.74
N GLY A 20 16.57 -42.55 4.87
CA GLY A 20 17.13 -43.92 4.92
C GLY A 20 17.38 -44.53 3.54
N GLY A 21 17.09 -43.80 2.46
CA GLY A 21 17.24 -44.26 1.08
C GLY A 21 16.09 -45.13 0.58
N GLN A 22 14.98 -45.24 1.30
CA GLN A 22 13.80 -45.96 0.83
C GLN A 22 13.02 -45.08 -0.15
N GLN A 23 12.67 -45.67 -1.30
CA GLN A 23 11.84 -45.00 -2.31
C GLN A 23 10.43 -44.80 -1.76
N GLN A 24 9.99 -43.55 -1.69
CA GLN A 24 8.65 -43.16 -1.26
C GLN A 24 7.69 -43.09 -2.44
N VAL A 25 8.13 -42.47 -3.55
CA VAL A 25 7.31 -42.24 -4.75
C VAL A 25 8.17 -42.39 -6.00
N ALA A 26 7.61 -42.98 -7.06
CA ALA A 26 8.16 -42.97 -8.40
C ALA A 26 7.10 -42.40 -9.36
N PHE A 27 7.44 -41.36 -10.10
CA PHE A 27 6.51 -40.68 -11.00
C PHE A 27 6.50 -41.33 -12.40
N ALA A 28 5.53 -40.94 -13.24
CA ALA A 28 5.48 -41.39 -14.62
C ALA A 28 6.78 -41.06 -15.38
N ALA A 29 7.33 -42.05 -16.08
CA ALA A 29 8.56 -41.90 -16.85
C ALA A 29 8.41 -40.84 -17.95
N PHE A 30 9.47 -40.06 -18.16
CA PHE A 30 9.58 -39.17 -19.31
C PHE A 30 9.74 -39.94 -20.62
N GLY A 31 9.49 -39.24 -21.73
CA GLY A 31 9.79 -39.79 -23.06
C GLY A 31 11.29 -40.02 -23.24
N ASP A 32 12.11 -39.11 -22.70
CA ASP A 32 13.57 -39.14 -22.78
C ASP A 32 14.23 -39.03 -21.38
N LEU A 33 15.56 -38.92 -21.35
CA LEU A 33 16.38 -38.80 -20.15
C LEU A 33 15.89 -37.66 -19.26
N ALA A 34 15.55 -37.98 -18.01
CA ALA A 34 15.27 -36.97 -17.01
C ALA A 34 16.61 -36.34 -16.58
N LEU A 35 16.73 -35.02 -16.73
CA LEU A 35 18.01 -34.31 -16.56
C LEU A 35 18.14 -33.61 -15.22
N ARG A 36 17.02 -33.08 -14.72
CA ARG A 36 17.01 -32.28 -13.50
C ARG A 36 15.69 -32.42 -12.78
N CYS A 37 15.74 -32.45 -11.46
CA CYS A 37 14.56 -32.45 -10.60
C CYS A 37 14.75 -31.53 -9.40
N ALA A 38 13.65 -31.02 -8.87
CA ALA A 38 13.59 -30.24 -7.64
C ALA A 38 12.31 -30.58 -6.88
N ILE A 39 12.35 -30.48 -5.56
CA ILE A 39 11.19 -30.64 -4.69
C ILE A 39 10.95 -29.32 -3.94
N CYS A 40 9.70 -28.87 -3.92
CA CYS A 40 9.25 -27.75 -3.12
C CYS A 40 8.63 -28.28 -1.82
N ASN A 41 9.27 -27.98 -0.68
CA ASN A 41 8.79 -28.44 0.62
C ASN A 41 7.53 -27.70 1.10
N GLU A 42 7.23 -26.52 0.56
CA GLU A 42 6.04 -25.75 0.95
C GLU A 42 4.77 -26.27 0.27
N THR A 43 4.85 -26.52 -1.04
CA THR A 43 3.71 -26.98 -1.84
C THR A 43 3.66 -28.50 -1.99
N ASN A 44 4.67 -29.22 -1.48
CA ASN A 44 4.85 -30.65 -1.63
C ASN A 44 4.82 -31.11 -3.10
N ARG A 45 5.40 -30.31 -4.00
CA ARG A 45 5.47 -30.57 -5.44
C ARG A 45 6.87 -30.96 -5.87
N VAL A 46 6.97 -31.91 -6.79
CA VAL A 46 8.20 -32.21 -7.53
C VAL A 46 8.08 -31.64 -8.93
N ILE A 47 9.15 -31.02 -9.41
CA ILE A 47 9.30 -30.56 -10.78
C ILE A 47 10.50 -31.28 -11.36
N ALA A 48 10.36 -31.85 -12.55
CA ALA A 48 11.50 -32.37 -13.29
C ALA A 48 11.36 -32.04 -14.78
N GLY A 49 12.51 -32.02 -15.46
CA GLY A 49 12.58 -31.81 -16.90
C GLY A 49 13.39 -32.91 -17.59
N ASP A 50 13.00 -33.23 -18.83
CA ASP A 50 13.73 -34.17 -19.69
C ASP A 50 14.56 -33.48 -20.78
N TRP A 51 15.28 -34.29 -21.56
CA TRP A 51 16.13 -33.83 -22.66
C TRP A 51 15.37 -33.17 -23.83
N THR A 52 14.09 -33.48 -24.00
CA THR A 52 13.25 -32.85 -25.05
C THR A 52 12.74 -31.48 -24.64
N GLY A 53 12.93 -31.11 -23.37
CA GLY A 53 12.37 -29.90 -22.78
C GLY A 53 10.99 -30.12 -22.18
N GLU A 54 10.49 -31.35 -22.06
CA GLU A 54 9.26 -31.58 -21.32
C GLU A 54 9.50 -31.31 -19.83
N ILE A 55 8.74 -30.39 -19.23
CA ILE A 55 8.79 -30.11 -17.79
C ILE A 55 7.47 -30.54 -17.16
N ARG A 56 7.53 -31.49 -16.23
CA ARG A 56 6.36 -32.00 -15.51
C ARG A 56 6.39 -31.56 -14.06
N VAL A 57 5.19 -31.36 -13.51
CA VAL A 57 4.97 -31.04 -12.11
C VAL A 57 4.10 -32.14 -11.51
N TRP A 58 4.52 -32.72 -10.39
CA TRP A 58 3.77 -33.73 -9.66
C TRP A 58 3.50 -33.30 -8.24
N ASN A 59 2.37 -33.74 -7.70
CA ASN A 59 2.12 -33.74 -6.27
C ASN A 59 2.79 -34.97 -5.65
N VAL A 60 3.56 -34.79 -4.58
CA VAL A 60 4.28 -35.89 -3.93
C VAL A 60 3.34 -36.76 -3.09
N ALA A 61 2.24 -36.22 -2.58
CA ALA A 61 1.34 -36.96 -1.68
C ALA A 61 0.66 -38.17 -2.37
N ASP A 62 0.30 -38.02 -3.64
CA ASP A 62 -0.45 -39.00 -4.42
C ASP A 62 0.31 -39.47 -5.69
N GLY A 63 1.45 -38.85 -6.02
CA GLY A 63 2.19 -39.15 -7.23
C GLY A 63 1.58 -38.58 -8.52
N ALA A 64 0.47 -37.84 -8.42
CA ALA A 64 -0.29 -37.37 -9.57
C ALA A 64 0.45 -36.25 -10.30
N GLN A 65 0.47 -36.31 -11.63
CA GLN A 65 0.94 -35.20 -12.45
C GLN A 65 -0.10 -34.08 -12.39
N VAL A 66 0.27 -32.94 -11.82
CA VAL A 66 -0.60 -31.78 -11.65
C VAL A 66 -0.47 -30.77 -12.79
N GLY A 67 0.54 -30.92 -13.66
CA GLY A 67 0.67 -30.10 -14.86
C GLY A 67 2.02 -30.20 -15.54
N THR A 68 2.21 -29.35 -16.53
CA THR A 68 3.48 -29.15 -17.25
C THR A 68 3.84 -27.67 -17.26
N LEU A 69 5.13 -27.35 -17.40
CA LEU A 69 5.60 -25.97 -17.56
C LEU A 69 6.09 -25.77 -19.00
N ALA A 70 5.78 -24.60 -19.57
CA ALA A 70 6.35 -24.19 -20.85
C ALA A 70 7.83 -23.85 -20.67
N THR A 71 8.70 -24.42 -21.50
CA THR A 71 10.15 -24.12 -21.50
C THR A 71 10.45 -22.68 -21.87
N ASN A 72 9.62 -22.11 -22.74
CA ASN A 72 9.68 -20.71 -23.14
C ASN A 72 8.32 -20.06 -22.94
N PRO A 73 8.01 -19.58 -21.72
CA PRO A 73 6.77 -18.89 -21.46
C PRO A 73 6.66 -17.62 -22.31
N LEU A 74 5.51 -17.38 -22.92
CA LEU A 74 5.22 -16.14 -23.65
C LEU A 74 5.44 -14.93 -22.74
N LYS A 75 5.98 -13.84 -23.33
CA LYS A 75 6.07 -12.53 -22.67
C LYS A 75 4.69 -12.04 -22.23
N LEU A 76 4.63 -11.22 -21.18
CA LEU A 76 3.37 -10.73 -20.63
C LEU A 76 2.53 -9.99 -21.67
N GLU A 77 3.15 -9.20 -22.54
CA GLU A 77 2.46 -8.47 -23.62
C GLU A 77 1.81 -9.44 -24.61
N MET A 78 2.48 -10.55 -24.95
CA MET A 78 1.93 -11.57 -25.84
C MET A 78 0.79 -12.34 -25.18
N ARG A 79 0.87 -12.59 -23.87
CA ARG A 79 -0.22 -13.21 -23.09
C ARG A 79 -1.44 -12.28 -23.02
N MET A 80 -1.24 -10.98 -22.85
CA MET A 80 -2.31 -9.97 -22.89
C MET A 80 -2.96 -9.91 -24.28
N GLN A 81 -2.17 -9.96 -25.36
CA GLN A 81 -2.69 -10.02 -26.72
C GLN A 81 -3.54 -11.29 -26.95
N GLN A 82 -3.06 -12.45 -26.50
CA GLN A 82 -3.83 -13.70 -26.57
C GLN A 82 -5.12 -13.64 -25.76
N ALA A 83 -5.09 -13.09 -24.54
CA ALA A 83 -6.29 -12.94 -23.71
C ALA A 83 -7.31 -11.97 -24.35
N THR A 84 -6.82 -10.89 -24.97
CA THR A 84 -7.67 -9.94 -25.71
C THR A 84 -8.33 -10.62 -26.91
N ALA A 85 -7.56 -11.40 -27.68
CA ALA A 85 -8.09 -12.18 -28.79
C ALA A 85 -9.09 -13.25 -28.32
N ALA A 86 -8.84 -13.89 -27.17
CA ALA A 86 -9.74 -14.87 -26.57
C ALA A 86 -11.08 -14.25 -26.15
N VAL A 87 -11.06 -13.03 -25.56
CA VAL A 87 -12.30 -12.28 -25.26
C VAL A 87 -13.08 -11.98 -26.53
N ALA A 88 -12.41 -11.50 -27.58
CA ALA A 88 -13.07 -11.21 -28.86
C ALA A 88 -13.68 -12.46 -29.49
N ALA A 89 -12.96 -13.59 -29.47
CA ALA A 89 -13.46 -14.86 -29.98
C ALA A 89 -14.64 -15.40 -29.14
N ALA A 90 -14.56 -15.30 -27.81
CA ALA A 90 -15.64 -15.73 -26.92
C ALA A 90 -16.89 -14.85 -27.05
N ASP A 91 -16.74 -13.53 -27.21
CA ASP A 91 -17.87 -12.61 -27.45
C ASP A 91 -18.55 -12.93 -28.79
N ALA A 92 -17.76 -13.17 -29.83
CA ALA A 92 -18.25 -13.56 -31.15
C ALA A 92 -18.98 -14.92 -31.13
N ALA A 93 -18.56 -15.86 -30.29
CA ALA A 93 -19.23 -17.15 -30.11
C ALA A 93 -20.51 -17.03 -29.25
N TYR A 94 -20.49 -16.19 -28.21
CA TYR A 94 -21.60 -16.01 -27.29
C TYR A 94 -22.80 -15.30 -27.92
N LYS A 95 -22.58 -14.18 -28.62
CA LYS A 95 -23.65 -13.35 -29.22
C LYS A 95 -24.72 -14.13 -30.00
N PRO A 96 -24.38 -14.94 -31.02
CA PRO A 96 -25.40 -15.64 -31.80
C PRO A 96 -26.16 -16.69 -30.96
N LEU A 97 -25.51 -17.30 -29.96
CA LEU A 97 -26.18 -18.26 -29.07
C LEU A 97 -27.17 -17.57 -28.13
N ALA A 98 -26.82 -16.39 -27.62
CA ALA A 98 -27.72 -15.57 -26.82
C ALA A 98 -28.95 -15.11 -27.63
N GLU A 99 -28.76 -14.72 -28.88
CA GLU A 99 -29.85 -14.36 -29.79
C GLU A 99 -30.78 -15.55 -30.08
N VAL A 100 -30.22 -16.74 -30.30
CA VAL A 100 -31.00 -17.97 -30.50
C VAL A 100 -31.80 -18.35 -29.25
N ALA A 101 -31.21 -18.25 -28.06
CA ALA A 101 -31.92 -18.50 -26.81
C ALA A 101 -33.07 -17.50 -26.59
N ALA A 102 -32.84 -16.22 -26.90
CA ALA A 102 -33.87 -15.18 -26.86
C ALA A 102 -35.01 -15.47 -27.87
N ALA A 103 -34.67 -15.90 -29.08
CA ALA A 103 -35.65 -16.28 -30.10
C ALA A 103 -36.48 -17.50 -29.68
N SER A 104 -35.86 -18.53 -29.10
CA SER A 104 -36.55 -19.70 -28.54
C SER A 104 -37.47 -19.34 -27.38
N THR A 105 -37.04 -18.40 -26.53
CA THR A 105 -37.88 -17.87 -25.43
C THR A 105 -39.14 -17.20 -26.00
N LYS A 106 -38.97 -16.33 -27.00
CA LYS A 106 -40.08 -15.67 -27.67
C LYS A 106 -41.02 -16.69 -28.33
N ALA A 107 -40.49 -17.68 -29.05
CA ALA A 107 -41.29 -18.70 -29.71
C ALA A 107 -42.15 -19.52 -28.73
N LEU A 108 -41.59 -19.90 -27.57
CA LEU A 108 -42.34 -20.60 -26.54
C LEU A 108 -43.47 -19.73 -25.96
N ASN A 109 -43.19 -18.44 -25.71
CA ASN A 109 -44.19 -17.51 -25.21
C ASN A 109 -45.31 -17.28 -26.22
N ASP A 110 -44.99 -17.14 -27.51
CA ASP A 110 -45.96 -17.01 -28.59
C ASP A 110 -46.85 -18.27 -28.70
N LEU A 111 -46.28 -19.47 -28.55
CA LEU A 111 -47.04 -20.74 -28.51
C LEU A 111 -47.97 -20.80 -27.28
N LYS A 112 -47.49 -20.40 -26.10
CA LYS A 112 -48.31 -20.36 -24.88
C LYS A 112 -49.48 -19.39 -25.01
N ALA A 113 -49.24 -18.21 -25.60
CA ALA A 113 -50.30 -17.23 -25.89
C ALA A 113 -51.32 -17.79 -26.90
N LYS A 114 -50.84 -18.47 -27.96
CA LYS A 114 -51.70 -19.11 -28.96
C LYS A 114 -52.57 -20.22 -28.36
N LEU A 115 -52.01 -21.05 -27.49
CA LEU A 115 -52.76 -22.10 -26.78
C LEU A 115 -53.86 -21.50 -25.92
N ALA A 116 -53.55 -20.47 -25.13
CA ALA A 116 -54.54 -19.79 -24.28
C ALA A 116 -55.68 -19.19 -25.11
N ALA A 117 -55.37 -18.58 -26.27
CA ALA A 117 -56.37 -18.06 -27.19
C ALA A 117 -57.27 -19.17 -27.77
N ALA A 118 -56.69 -20.30 -28.21
CA ALA A 118 -57.45 -21.43 -28.72
C ALA A 118 -58.34 -22.07 -27.65
N GLN A 119 -57.85 -22.24 -26.42
CA GLN A 119 -58.64 -22.73 -25.29
C GLN A 119 -59.82 -21.80 -24.98
N LYS A 120 -59.62 -20.48 -25.03
CA LYS A 120 -60.70 -19.51 -24.87
C LYS A 120 -61.77 -19.67 -25.95
N LEU A 121 -61.37 -19.87 -27.22
CA LEU A 121 -62.31 -20.11 -28.31
C LEU A 121 -63.15 -21.38 -28.11
N VAL A 122 -62.56 -22.47 -27.60
CA VAL A 122 -63.32 -23.68 -27.26
C VAL A 122 -64.43 -23.37 -26.26
N VAL A 123 -64.11 -22.62 -25.19
CA VAL A 123 -65.09 -22.20 -24.18
C VAL A 123 -66.18 -21.32 -24.79
N ASP A 124 -65.79 -20.33 -25.59
CA ASP A 124 -66.72 -19.38 -26.23
C ASP A 124 -67.67 -20.10 -27.21
N TYR A 125 -67.16 -21.02 -28.04
CA TYR A 125 -68.00 -21.80 -28.97
C TYR A 125 -68.86 -22.83 -28.27
N LYS A 126 -68.39 -23.45 -27.18
CA LYS A 126 -69.21 -24.36 -26.38
C LYS A 126 -70.42 -23.64 -25.79
N ALA A 127 -70.22 -22.43 -25.27
CA ALA A 127 -71.31 -21.61 -24.75
C ALA A 127 -72.32 -21.21 -25.85
N ALA A 128 -71.82 -20.86 -27.04
CA ALA A 128 -72.67 -20.58 -28.20
C ALA A 128 -73.47 -21.81 -28.65
N TYR A 129 -72.85 -22.98 -28.71
CA TYR A 129 -73.49 -24.26 -29.02
C TYR A 129 -74.61 -24.59 -28.03
N ASP A 130 -74.32 -24.51 -26.72
CA ASP A 130 -75.32 -24.81 -25.69
C ASP A 130 -76.52 -23.86 -25.75
N THR A 131 -76.27 -22.58 -26.03
CA THR A 131 -77.33 -21.58 -26.22
C THR A 131 -78.20 -21.91 -27.42
N ALA A 132 -77.60 -22.16 -28.58
CA ALA A 132 -78.32 -22.47 -29.82
C ALA A 132 -79.07 -23.80 -29.72
N LYS A 133 -78.47 -24.82 -29.08
CA LYS A 133 -79.13 -26.10 -28.77
C LYS A 133 -80.36 -25.89 -27.89
N GLY A 134 -80.25 -25.08 -26.84
CA GLY A 134 -81.39 -24.72 -25.99
C GLY A 134 -82.52 -24.05 -26.78
N GLN A 135 -82.19 -23.14 -27.70
CA GLN A 135 -83.16 -22.51 -28.60
C GLN A 135 -83.83 -23.52 -29.54
N VAL A 136 -83.07 -24.46 -30.14
CA VAL A 136 -83.62 -25.54 -30.98
C VAL A 136 -84.63 -26.39 -30.19
N GLU A 137 -84.30 -26.77 -28.96
CA GLU A 137 -85.21 -27.52 -28.09
C GLU A 137 -86.48 -26.72 -27.76
N THR A 138 -86.35 -25.42 -27.46
CA THR A 138 -87.48 -24.53 -27.17
C THR A 138 -88.38 -24.36 -28.40
N TYR A 139 -87.84 -24.06 -29.58
CA TYR A 139 -88.64 -23.86 -30.78
C TYR A 139 -89.33 -25.15 -31.24
N ASN A 140 -88.69 -26.32 -31.12
CA ASN A 140 -89.34 -27.60 -31.40
C ASN A 140 -90.54 -27.85 -30.47
N LYS A 141 -90.40 -27.57 -29.17
CA LYS A 141 -91.50 -27.68 -28.21
C LYS A 141 -92.64 -26.71 -28.53
N GLU A 142 -92.32 -25.45 -28.85
CA GLU A 142 -93.35 -24.45 -29.16
C GLU A 142 -94.05 -24.75 -30.50
N ILE A 143 -93.34 -25.23 -31.52
CA ILE A 143 -93.95 -25.68 -32.78
C ILE A 143 -94.91 -26.85 -32.54
N ALA A 144 -94.51 -27.85 -31.74
CA ALA A 144 -95.37 -29.00 -31.44
C ALA A 144 -96.64 -28.58 -30.68
N LYS A 145 -96.51 -27.65 -29.74
CA LYS A 145 -97.64 -27.05 -29.01
C LYS A 145 -98.56 -26.27 -29.95
N LEU A 146 -98.01 -25.36 -30.77
CA LEU A 146 -98.78 -24.56 -31.74
C LEU A 146 -99.47 -25.44 -32.79
N ASP A 147 -98.84 -26.54 -33.23
CA ASP A 147 -99.42 -27.52 -34.15
C ASP A 147 -100.61 -28.26 -33.51
N GLY A 148 -100.50 -28.62 -32.23
CA GLY A 148 -101.62 -29.16 -31.44
C GLY A 148 -102.79 -28.17 -31.35
N GLU A 149 -102.51 -26.90 -31.06
CA GLU A 149 -103.51 -25.82 -31.01
C GLU A 149 -104.15 -25.57 -32.39
N LEU A 150 -103.36 -25.57 -33.47
CA LEU A 150 -103.86 -25.42 -34.84
C LEU A 150 -104.79 -26.58 -35.23
N LYS A 151 -104.41 -27.83 -34.92
CA LYS A 151 -105.25 -29.01 -35.17
C LYS A 151 -106.59 -28.93 -34.44
N ALA A 152 -106.57 -28.49 -33.17
CA ALA A 152 -107.78 -28.29 -32.38
C ALA A 152 -108.70 -27.22 -32.99
N ALA A 153 -108.14 -26.05 -33.34
CA ALA A 153 -108.90 -24.97 -33.96
C ALA A 153 -109.46 -25.37 -35.33
N THR A 154 -108.66 -26.03 -36.17
CA THR A 154 -109.08 -26.50 -37.50
C THR A 154 -110.18 -27.56 -37.40
N ALA A 155 -110.14 -28.44 -36.41
CA ALA A 155 -111.20 -29.41 -36.17
C ALA A 155 -112.54 -28.73 -35.82
N ILE A 156 -112.51 -27.63 -35.06
CA ILE A 156 -113.71 -26.83 -34.75
C ILE A 156 -114.20 -26.10 -36.00
N VAL A 157 -113.31 -25.48 -36.78
CA VAL A 157 -113.64 -24.83 -38.05
C VAL A 157 -114.32 -25.82 -39.00
N ASN A 158 -113.75 -27.00 -39.20
CA ASN A 158 -114.31 -28.02 -40.09
C ASN A 158 -115.70 -28.51 -39.64
N LYS A 159 -115.93 -28.62 -38.33
CA LYS A 159 -117.25 -29.01 -37.77
C LYS A 159 -118.30 -27.91 -37.94
N LEU A 160 -117.93 -26.64 -37.74
CA LEU A 160 -118.88 -25.52 -37.73
C LEU A 160 -119.10 -24.89 -39.11
N THR A 161 -118.15 -25.00 -40.04
CA THR A 161 -118.24 -24.46 -41.40
C THR A 161 -119.48 -24.91 -42.19
N PRO A 162 -119.86 -26.20 -42.22
CA PRO A 162 -121.08 -26.63 -42.91
C PRO A 162 -122.36 -26.35 -42.11
N VAL A 163 -122.27 -26.18 -40.79
CA VAL A 163 -123.42 -26.06 -39.89
C VAL A 163 -123.90 -24.62 -39.75
N VAL A 164 -122.99 -23.64 -39.65
CA VAL A 164 -123.34 -22.24 -39.46
C VAL A 164 -124.21 -21.68 -40.59
N PRO A 165 -123.91 -21.88 -41.90
CA PRO A 165 -124.78 -21.41 -42.98
C PRO A 165 -126.20 -22.01 -42.94
N ALA A 166 -126.31 -23.30 -42.63
CA ALA A 166 -127.60 -23.99 -42.50
C ALA A 166 -128.41 -23.47 -41.29
N LEU A 167 -127.73 -23.17 -40.18
CA LEU A 167 -128.35 -22.52 -39.01
C LEU A 167 -128.77 -21.08 -39.35
N THR A 168 -127.97 -20.31 -40.09
CA THR A 168 -128.33 -18.96 -40.55
C THR A 168 -129.57 -18.99 -41.45
N GLU A 169 -129.66 -19.93 -42.38
CA GLU A 169 -130.86 -20.12 -43.21
C GLU A 169 -132.09 -20.51 -42.36
N SER A 170 -131.89 -21.35 -41.34
CA SER A 170 -132.93 -21.76 -40.41
C SER A 170 -133.42 -20.59 -39.53
N VAL A 171 -132.52 -19.72 -39.07
CA VAL A 171 -132.87 -18.46 -38.37
C VAL A 171 -133.67 -17.54 -39.28
N ALA A 172 -133.28 -17.39 -40.56
CA ALA A 172 -134.01 -16.56 -41.51
C ALA A 172 -135.45 -17.06 -41.71
N LYS A 173 -135.64 -18.39 -41.85
CA LYS A 173 -136.98 -19.01 -41.93
C LYS A 173 -137.77 -18.87 -40.62
N ALA A 174 -137.13 -19.02 -39.46
CA ALA A 174 -137.77 -18.86 -38.16
C ALA A 174 -138.19 -17.41 -37.88
N LYS A 175 -137.39 -16.42 -38.30
CA LYS A 175 -137.74 -15.00 -38.24
C LYS A 175 -138.87 -14.63 -39.19
N ASP A 176 -138.87 -15.17 -40.42
CA ASP A 176 -139.96 -14.99 -41.38
C ASP A 176 -141.29 -15.57 -40.84
N ALA A 177 -141.23 -16.73 -40.17
CA ALA A 177 -142.38 -17.31 -39.48
C ALA A 177 -142.88 -16.42 -38.33
N ALA A 178 -141.98 -15.91 -37.48
CA ALA A 178 -142.34 -14.99 -36.39
C ALA A 178 -142.93 -13.65 -36.88
N ALA A 179 -142.44 -13.13 -38.01
CA ALA A 179 -142.94 -11.88 -38.60
C ALA A 179 -144.36 -11.99 -39.17
N LYS A 180 -144.79 -13.20 -39.56
CA LYS A 180 -146.14 -13.48 -40.10
C LYS A 180 -147.23 -13.59 -39.02
N ASN A 181 -146.85 -13.74 -37.74
CA ASN A 181 -147.79 -13.80 -36.60
C ASN A 181 -147.24 -13.06 -35.36
N ALA A 182 -147.37 -11.73 -35.34
CA ALA A 182 -146.69 -10.87 -34.38
C ALA A 182 -147.19 -10.96 -32.92
N GLU A 183 -148.35 -11.58 -32.65
CA GLU A 183 -148.87 -11.78 -31.28
C GLU A 183 -148.35 -13.07 -30.61
N ASP A 184 -147.70 -13.97 -31.35
CA ASP A 184 -147.14 -15.23 -30.85
C ASP A 184 -145.73 -15.05 -30.27
N LYS A 185 -145.68 -14.93 -28.94
CA LYS A 185 -144.42 -14.70 -28.21
C LYS A 185 -143.52 -15.94 -28.15
N GLU A 186 -144.04 -17.16 -28.31
CA GLU A 186 -143.23 -18.40 -28.25
C GLU A 186 -142.42 -18.60 -29.54
N VAL A 187 -143.03 -18.39 -30.71
CA VAL A 187 -142.33 -18.50 -32.01
C VAL A 187 -141.23 -17.43 -32.13
N ALA A 188 -141.49 -16.21 -31.66
CA ALA A 188 -140.50 -15.14 -31.59
C ALA A 188 -139.34 -15.49 -30.63
N GLN A 189 -139.61 -16.13 -29.49
CA GLN A 189 -138.60 -16.55 -28.52
C GLN A 189 -137.72 -17.69 -29.04
N LEU A 190 -138.29 -18.69 -29.73
CA LEU A 190 -137.54 -19.77 -30.38
C LEU A 190 -136.64 -19.24 -31.51
N ALA A 191 -137.13 -18.29 -32.31
CA ALA A 191 -136.32 -17.62 -33.33
C ALA A 191 -135.14 -16.85 -32.71
N ALA A 192 -135.35 -16.15 -31.59
CA ALA A 192 -134.30 -15.44 -30.86
C ALA A 192 -133.27 -16.39 -30.20
N GLN A 193 -133.71 -17.53 -29.65
CA GLN A 193 -132.82 -18.56 -29.10
C GLN A 193 -131.97 -19.22 -30.19
N LEU A 194 -132.57 -19.53 -31.35
CA LEU A 194 -131.86 -20.08 -32.49
C LEU A 194 -130.86 -19.06 -33.08
N GLU A 195 -131.23 -17.77 -33.11
CA GLU A 195 -130.33 -16.67 -33.49
C GLU A 195 -129.16 -16.54 -32.50
N ALA A 196 -129.42 -16.55 -31.19
CA ALA A 196 -128.37 -16.47 -30.17
C ALA A 196 -127.39 -17.67 -30.26
N LEU A 197 -127.91 -18.89 -30.48
CA LEU A 197 -127.09 -20.08 -30.69
C LEU A 197 -126.29 -20.00 -31.99
N THR A 198 -126.91 -19.53 -33.09
CA THR A 198 -126.24 -19.34 -34.39
C THR A 198 -125.14 -18.29 -34.29
N ASN A 199 -125.40 -17.16 -33.64
CA ASN A 199 -124.41 -16.12 -33.39
C ASN A 199 -123.27 -16.62 -32.51
N LYS A 200 -123.56 -17.44 -31.49
CA LYS A 200 -122.53 -18.09 -30.68
C LYS A 200 -121.66 -19.05 -31.51
N ARG A 201 -122.27 -19.87 -32.36
CA ARG A 201 -121.52 -20.80 -33.25
C ARG A 201 -120.75 -20.09 -34.35
N ASN A 202 -121.28 -18.99 -34.87
CA ASN A 202 -120.58 -18.14 -35.83
C ASN A 202 -119.40 -17.41 -35.16
N ALA A 203 -119.58 -16.89 -33.94
CA ALA A 203 -118.49 -16.29 -33.16
C ALA A 203 -117.40 -17.32 -32.82
N GLU A 204 -117.78 -18.54 -32.45
CA GLU A 204 -116.84 -19.65 -32.24
C GLU A 204 -116.11 -20.04 -33.55
N LEU A 205 -116.80 -20.09 -34.69
CA LEU A 205 -116.21 -20.37 -36.01
C LEU A 205 -115.19 -19.29 -36.40
N GLU A 206 -115.56 -18.01 -36.34
CA GLU A 206 -114.68 -16.89 -36.72
C GLU A 206 -113.50 -16.75 -35.74
N ALA A 207 -113.70 -16.96 -34.44
CA ALA A 207 -112.61 -16.99 -33.46
C ALA A 207 -111.61 -18.12 -33.75
N ASN A 208 -112.09 -19.31 -34.15
CA ASN A 208 -111.22 -20.43 -34.48
C ASN A 208 -110.55 -20.29 -35.87
N LYS A 209 -111.18 -19.63 -36.85
CA LYS A 209 -110.51 -19.24 -38.11
C LYS A 209 -109.37 -18.26 -37.87
N LYS A 210 -109.61 -17.25 -37.02
CA LYS A 210 -108.58 -16.29 -36.60
C LYS A 210 -107.43 -17.02 -35.88
N THR A 211 -107.77 -17.86 -34.90
CA THR A 211 -106.78 -18.68 -34.18
C THR A 211 -105.97 -19.56 -35.16
N ALA A 212 -106.62 -20.24 -36.11
CA ALA A 212 -105.92 -21.08 -37.09
C ALA A 212 -104.95 -20.27 -37.97
N THR A 213 -105.33 -19.05 -38.38
CA THR A 213 -104.47 -18.15 -39.15
C THR A 213 -103.27 -17.66 -38.33
N GLU A 214 -103.50 -17.24 -37.09
CA GLU A 214 -102.45 -16.80 -36.17
C GLU A 214 -101.48 -17.94 -35.83
N ARG A 215 -101.98 -19.16 -35.59
CA ARG A 215 -101.15 -20.33 -35.32
C ARG A 215 -100.34 -20.77 -36.54
N THR A 216 -100.92 -20.73 -37.74
CA THR A 216 -100.18 -20.97 -38.98
C THR A 216 -99.01 -19.99 -39.14
N THR A 217 -99.25 -18.71 -38.89
CA THR A 217 -98.21 -17.65 -38.96
C THR A 217 -97.14 -17.85 -37.87
N ALA A 218 -97.55 -18.14 -36.64
CA ALA A 218 -96.62 -18.39 -35.53
C ALA A 218 -95.77 -19.65 -35.75
N ILE A 219 -96.34 -20.72 -36.32
CA ILE A 219 -95.60 -21.93 -36.70
C ILE A 219 -94.57 -21.59 -37.78
N ALA A 220 -94.95 -20.83 -38.83
CA ALA A 220 -94.02 -20.43 -39.87
C ALA A 220 -92.83 -19.63 -39.30
N LYS A 221 -93.10 -18.64 -38.45
CA LYS A 221 -92.06 -17.85 -37.77
C LYS A 221 -91.16 -18.71 -36.87
N ASN A 222 -91.72 -19.64 -36.10
CA ASN A 222 -90.92 -20.53 -35.25
C ASN A 222 -90.10 -21.52 -36.09
N LYS A 223 -90.56 -21.95 -37.27
CA LYS A 223 -89.77 -22.77 -38.19
C LYS A 223 -88.56 -22.01 -38.76
N GLU A 224 -88.70 -20.73 -39.07
CA GLU A 224 -87.57 -19.88 -39.48
C GLU A 224 -86.56 -19.72 -38.35
N LEU A 225 -87.02 -19.44 -37.12
CA LEU A 225 -86.16 -19.33 -35.95
C LEU A 225 -85.46 -20.66 -35.62
N LEU A 226 -86.17 -21.80 -35.76
CA LEU A 226 -85.58 -23.13 -35.62
C LEU A 226 -84.49 -23.38 -36.65
N ALA A 227 -84.71 -23.02 -37.92
CA ALA A 227 -83.72 -23.18 -38.99
C ALA A 227 -82.47 -22.31 -38.71
N LYS A 228 -82.67 -21.07 -38.24
CA LYS A 228 -81.57 -20.19 -37.83
C LYS A 228 -80.79 -20.76 -36.64
N ALA A 229 -81.47 -21.14 -35.55
CA ALA A 229 -80.84 -21.72 -34.37
C ALA A 229 -80.11 -23.04 -34.67
N THR A 230 -80.66 -23.86 -35.58
CA THR A 230 -79.99 -25.09 -36.05
C THR A 230 -78.71 -24.77 -36.82
N THR A 231 -78.72 -23.73 -37.65
CA THR A 231 -77.53 -23.27 -38.40
C THR A 231 -76.46 -22.73 -37.45
N GLU A 232 -76.86 -21.91 -36.48
CA GLU A 232 -75.96 -21.36 -35.45
C GLU A 232 -75.35 -22.48 -34.59
N MET A 233 -76.16 -23.48 -34.19
CA MET A 233 -75.69 -24.66 -33.45
C MET A 233 -74.65 -25.45 -34.25
N ASN A 234 -74.94 -25.76 -35.52
CA ASN A 234 -74.02 -26.51 -36.37
C ASN A 234 -72.73 -25.73 -36.66
N THR A 235 -72.83 -24.40 -36.81
CA THR A 235 -71.66 -23.53 -37.00
C THR A 235 -70.79 -23.51 -35.75
N ALA A 236 -71.40 -23.33 -34.56
CA ALA A 236 -70.69 -23.35 -33.30
C ALA A 236 -70.01 -24.71 -33.04
N ASP A 237 -70.65 -25.84 -33.35
CA ASP A 237 -70.04 -27.18 -33.25
C ASP A 237 -68.84 -27.33 -34.19
N ALA A 238 -68.95 -26.86 -35.43
CA ALA A 238 -67.86 -26.93 -36.39
C ALA A 238 -66.65 -26.07 -35.98
N GLU A 239 -66.89 -24.84 -35.51
CA GLU A 239 -65.82 -23.94 -35.05
C GLU A 239 -65.22 -24.41 -33.71
N MET A 240 -66.03 -24.98 -32.82
CA MET A 240 -65.54 -25.62 -31.60
C MET A 240 -64.57 -26.77 -31.92
N LYS A 241 -64.91 -27.66 -32.85
CA LYS A 241 -64.03 -28.76 -33.30
C LYS A 241 -62.73 -28.26 -33.91
N LYS A 242 -62.76 -27.15 -34.67
CA LYS A 242 -61.54 -26.51 -35.17
C LYS A 242 -60.68 -25.95 -34.03
N ALA A 243 -61.30 -25.27 -33.06
CA ALA A 243 -60.58 -24.75 -31.90
C ALA A 243 -59.98 -25.87 -31.03
N GLU A 244 -60.71 -26.98 -30.82
CA GLU A 244 -60.21 -28.18 -30.13
C GLU A 244 -59.02 -28.80 -30.87
N ALA A 245 -59.09 -28.90 -32.20
CA ALA A 245 -57.98 -29.38 -33.02
C ALA A 245 -56.74 -28.45 -32.90
N GLU A 246 -56.95 -27.13 -32.87
CA GLU A 246 -55.88 -26.14 -32.69
C GLU A 246 -55.25 -26.22 -31.29
N VAL A 247 -56.05 -26.49 -30.24
CA VAL A 247 -55.55 -26.74 -28.88
C VAL A 247 -54.64 -27.96 -28.87
N VAL A 248 -55.05 -29.08 -29.46
CA VAL A 248 -54.24 -30.30 -29.54
C VAL A 248 -52.96 -30.04 -30.34
N ALA A 249 -53.08 -29.42 -31.52
CA ALA A 249 -51.95 -29.11 -32.38
C ALA A 249 -50.92 -28.21 -31.67
N THR A 250 -51.37 -27.14 -31.01
CA THR A 250 -50.48 -26.21 -30.30
C THR A 250 -49.88 -26.85 -29.05
N THR A 251 -50.66 -27.66 -28.30
CA THR A 251 -50.16 -28.38 -27.11
C THR A 251 -49.00 -29.31 -27.47
N ASN A 252 -49.11 -30.03 -28.61
CA ASN A 252 -48.05 -30.94 -29.08
C ASN A 252 -46.75 -30.22 -29.44
N LEU A 253 -46.79 -28.90 -29.70
CA LEU A 253 -45.61 -28.09 -30.01
C LEU A 253 -44.93 -27.49 -28.77
N ILE A 254 -45.61 -27.44 -27.62
CA ILE A 254 -45.05 -26.81 -26.41
C ILE A 254 -43.85 -27.60 -25.88
N LYS A 255 -43.98 -28.91 -25.67
CA LYS A 255 -42.89 -29.71 -25.10
C LYS A 255 -41.61 -29.66 -25.96
N PRO A 256 -41.66 -29.84 -27.30
CA PRO A 256 -40.49 -29.62 -28.16
C PRO A 256 -39.90 -28.21 -28.05
N ALA A 257 -40.73 -27.17 -27.91
CA ALA A 257 -40.25 -25.80 -27.75
C ALA A 257 -39.58 -25.57 -26.37
N GLU A 258 -40.07 -26.19 -25.30
CA GLU A 258 -39.45 -26.16 -23.97
C GLU A 258 -38.08 -26.86 -23.98
N GLU A 259 -37.98 -28.03 -24.60
CA GLU A 259 -36.72 -28.77 -24.76
C GLU A 259 -35.71 -27.97 -25.60
N LYS A 260 -36.17 -27.35 -26.70
CA LYS A 260 -35.34 -26.47 -27.52
C LYS A 260 -34.83 -25.26 -26.76
N LEU A 261 -35.71 -24.57 -26.00
CA LEU A 261 -35.31 -23.45 -25.16
C LEU A 261 -34.26 -23.86 -24.12
N ALA A 262 -34.46 -25.00 -23.46
CA ALA A 262 -33.51 -25.51 -22.49
C ALA A 262 -32.13 -25.77 -23.12
N ALA A 263 -32.10 -26.43 -24.29
CA ALA A 263 -30.86 -26.71 -25.02
C ALA A 263 -30.14 -25.43 -25.51
N ASP A 264 -30.89 -24.47 -26.05
CA ASP A 264 -30.32 -23.21 -26.54
C ASP A 264 -29.81 -22.34 -25.38
N THR A 265 -30.54 -22.31 -24.26
CA THR A 265 -30.12 -21.60 -23.03
C THR A 265 -28.87 -22.22 -22.43
N ALA A 266 -28.77 -23.55 -22.39
CA ALA A 266 -27.57 -24.24 -21.90
C ALA A 266 -26.35 -23.85 -22.73
N LYS A 267 -26.44 -23.88 -24.06
CA LYS A 267 -25.36 -23.46 -24.96
C LYS A 267 -24.96 -22.00 -24.77
N ALA A 268 -25.93 -21.10 -24.61
CA ALA A 268 -25.66 -19.69 -24.36
C ALA A 268 -24.95 -19.47 -23.02
N ASN A 269 -25.36 -20.18 -21.96
CA ASN A 269 -24.74 -20.13 -20.65
C ASN A 269 -23.31 -20.68 -20.66
N ASP A 270 -23.08 -21.81 -21.35
CA ASP A 270 -21.73 -22.38 -21.50
C ASP A 270 -20.79 -21.38 -22.19
N ALA A 271 -21.24 -20.75 -23.28
CA ALA A 271 -20.48 -19.73 -23.99
C ALA A 271 -20.27 -18.46 -23.14
N ALA A 272 -21.26 -18.05 -22.34
CA ALA A 272 -21.12 -16.95 -21.39
C ALA A 272 -20.04 -17.25 -20.34
N GLY A 273 -20.00 -18.48 -19.82
CA GLY A 273 -18.94 -18.93 -18.89
C GLY A 273 -17.54 -18.83 -19.50
N VAL A 274 -17.39 -19.22 -20.77
CA VAL A 274 -16.12 -19.06 -21.51
C VAL A 274 -15.74 -17.59 -21.67
N LEU A 275 -16.71 -16.72 -21.99
CA LEU A 275 -16.48 -15.28 -22.11
C LEU A 275 -16.04 -14.66 -20.78
N GLU A 276 -16.68 -15.01 -19.67
CA GLU A 276 -16.29 -14.53 -18.35
C GLU A 276 -14.91 -15.04 -17.93
N ALA A 277 -14.57 -16.29 -18.21
CA ALA A 277 -13.23 -16.82 -17.99
C ALA A 277 -12.16 -16.09 -18.83
N ALA A 278 -12.46 -15.79 -20.09
CA ALA A 278 -11.57 -15.03 -20.96
C ALA A 278 -11.35 -13.59 -20.45
N LYS A 279 -12.42 -12.92 -19.99
CA LYS A 279 -12.33 -11.58 -19.36
C LYS A 279 -11.50 -11.62 -18.08
N ALA A 280 -11.74 -12.60 -17.22
CA ALA A 280 -10.97 -12.79 -15.99
C ALA A 280 -9.47 -12.97 -16.29
N SER A 281 -9.14 -13.77 -17.33
CA SER A 281 -7.75 -13.92 -17.77
C SER A 281 -7.15 -12.62 -18.30
N LEU A 282 -7.92 -11.79 -19.03
CA LEU A 282 -7.45 -10.49 -19.51
C LEU A 282 -7.13 -9.55 -18.34
N THR A 283 -8.05 -9.45 -17.37
CA THR A 283 -7.85 -8.66 -16.15
C THR A 283 -6.62 -9.13 -15.37
N TYR A 284 -6.43 -10.44 -15.24
CA TYR A 284 -5.26 -11.01 -14.57
C TYR A 284 -3.94 -10.57 -15.25
N TRP A 285 -3.83 -10.70 -16.58
CA TRP A 285 -2.61 -10.30 -17.27
C TRP A 285 -2.36 -8.79 -17.24
N GLN A 286 -3.41 -7.96 -17.22
CA GLN A 286 -3.27 -6.52 -17.02
C GLN A 286 -2.68 -6.19 -15.64
N ALA A 287 -3.18 -6.83 -14.58
CA ALA A 287 -2.65 -6.68 -13.23
C ALA A 287 -1.19 -7.15 -13.14
N GLU A 288 -0.85 -8.28 -13.76
CA GLU A 288 0.51 -8.83 -13.78
C GLU A 288 1.52 -7.89 -14.47
N ILE A 289 1.12 -7.24 -15.57
CA ILE A 289 1.94 -6.24 -16.26
C ILE A 289 2.19 -5.02 -15.34
N GLN A 290 1.14 -4.52 -14.69
CA GLN A 290 1.26 -3.39 -13.77
C GLN A 290 2.16 -3.72 -12.57
N PHE A 291 1.94 -4.89 -11.96
CA PHE A 291 2.76 -5.41 -10.87
C PHE A 291 4.24 -5.50 -11.29
N THR A 292 4.52 -6.07 -12.47
CA THR A 292 5.89 -6.20 -12.98
C THR A 292 6.55 -4.83 -13.20
N ALA A 293 5.81 -3.86 -13.71
CA ALA A 293 6.31 -2.49 -13.91
C ALA A 293 6.63 -1.81 -12.57
N GLN A 294 5.74 -1.91 -11.58
CA GLN A 294 5.96 -1.37 -10.23
C GLN A 294 7.15 -2.02 -9.53
N LEU A 295 7.28 -3.35 -9.63
CA LEU A 295 8.41 -4.08 -9.06
C LEU A 295 9.74 -3.69 -9.73
N SER A 296 9.73 -3.47 -11.05
CA SER A 296 10.93 -3.01 -11.78
C SER A 296 11.36 -1.59 -11.36
N ASP A 297 10.39 -0.69 -11.18
CA ASP A 297 10.66 0.67 -10.67
C ASP A 297 11.26 0.62 -9.26
N LEU A 298 10.62 -0.13 -8.36
CA LEU A 298 11.10 -0.29 -6.98
C LEU A 298 12.51 -0.89 -6.92
N ARG A 299 12.82 -1.89 -7.75
CA ARG A 299 14.18 -2.45 -7.84
C ARG A 299 15.20 -1.44 -8.35
N THR A 300 14.82 -0.60 -9.30
CA THR A 300 15.68 0.49 -9.79
C THR A 300 15.96 1.50 -8.69
N ARG A 301 14.92 1.88 -7.95
CA ARG A 301 15.04 2.78 -6.78
C ARG A 301 15.84 2.16 -5.64
N LEU A 302 15.72 0.85 -5.42
CA LEU A 302 16.51 0.14 -4.41
C LEU A 302 18.00 0.16 -4.77
N ASN A 303 18.35 -0.11 -6.04
CA ASN A 303 19.73 -0.02 -6.50
C ASN A 303 20.28 1.41 -6.32
N ALA A 304 19.50 2.43 -6.70
CA ALA A 304 19.90 3.83 -6.50
C ALA A 304 20.08 4.19 -5.01
N ALA A 305 19.24 3.65 -4.12
CA ALA A 305 19.37 3.84 -2.68
C ALA A 305 20.65 3.19 -2.14
N PHE A 306 21.00 1.98 -2.61
CA PHE A 306 22.27 1.33 -2.26
C PHE A 306 23.49 2.08 -2.78
N ASP A 307 23.43 2.62 -4.00
CA ASP A 307 24.50 3.46 -4.55
C ASP A 307 24.69 4.73 -3.71
N MET A 308 23.58 5.37 -3.31
CA MET A 308 23.61 6.53 -2.40
C MET A 308 24.20 6.18 -1.03
N LEU A 309 23.77 5.06 -0.44
CA LEU A 309 24.28 4.60 0.85
C LEU A 309 25.80 4.36 0.78
N THR A 310 26.26 3.69 -0.28
CA THR A 310 27.68 3.42 -0.51
C THR A 310 28.47 4.72 -0.62
N ALA A 311 27.96 5.70 -1.39
CA ALA A 311 28.59 7.02 -1.51
C ALA A 311 28.65 7.78 -0.18
N LYS A 312 27.60 7.68 0.65
CA LYS A 312 27.56 8.30 1.98
C LYS A 312 28.53 7.63 2.96
N MET A 313 28.62 6.30 2.94
CA MET A 313 29.59 5.56 3.75
C MET A 313 31.03 5.94 3.38
N GLN A 314 31.34 6.06 2.09
CA GLN A 314 32.65 6.53 1.64
C GLN A 314 32.93 7.96 2.10
N SER A 315 31.97 8.87 1.92
CA SER A 315 32.11 10.26 2.39
C SER A 315 32.32 10.35 3.89
N HIS A 316 31.65 9.51 4.69
CA HIS A 316 31.86 9.44 6.13
C HIS A 316 33.28 8.97 6.47
N GLN A 317 33.76 7.93 5.79
CA GLN A 317 35.14 7.45 5.97
C GLN A 317 36.17 8.53 5.62
N ASP A 318 35.97 9.26 4.51
CA ASP A 318 36.85 10.36 4.12
C ASP A 318 36.89 11.47 5.18
N MET A 319 35.75 11.79 5.81
CA MET A 319 35.70 12.76 6.90
C MET A 319 36.39 12.25 8.17
N VAL A 320 36.28 10.95 8.48
CA VAL A 320 36.98 10.32 9.61
C VAL A 320 38.49 10.40 9.41
N ASP A 321 38.97 10.09 8.21
CA ASP A 321 40.39 10.18 7.86
C ASP A 321 40.89 11.64 7.94
N ALA A 322 40.10 12.60 7.46
CA ALA A 322 40.42 14.03 7.58
C ALA A 322 40.48 14.50 9.04
N ALA A 323 39.57 14.03 9.89
CA ALA A 323 39.58 14.33 11.32
C ALA A 323 40.81 13.73 12.02
N ALA A 324 41.23 12.52 11.66
CA ALA A 324 42.46 11.91 12.18
C ALA A 324 43.71 12.72 11.80
N VAL A 325 43.76 13.26 10.57
CA VAL A 325 44.84 14.17 10.14
C VAL A 325 44.83 15.46 10.97
N ALA A 326 43.66 16.10 11.13
CA ALA A 326 43.54 17.32 11.92
C ALA A 326 43.94 17.11 13.39
N GLU A 327 43.57 15.96 13.98
CA GLU A 327 43.95 15.58 15.34
C GLU A 327 45.47 15.37 15.45
N GLY A 328 46.09 14.73 14.45
CA GLY A 328 47.54 14.60 14.38
C GLY A 328 48.29 15.93 14.31
N GLU A 329 47.78 16.90 13.54
CA GLU A 329 48.34 18.26 13.46
C GLU A 329 48.19 19.02 14.78
N PHE A 330 47.00 18.96 15.38
CA PHE A 330 46.73 19.55 16.70
C PHE A 330 47.67 19.00 17.76
N ASN A 331 47.80 17.67 17.83
CA ASN A 331 48.66 17.00 18.82
C ASN A 331 50.13 17.40 18.67
N LYS A 332 50.64 17.54 17.43
CA LYS A 332 52.00 18.02 17.17
C LYS A 332 52.21 19.46 17.64
N SER A 333 51.26 20.36 17.31
CA SER A 333 51.33 21.76 17.73
C SER A 333 51.24 21.90 19.26
N ASN A 334 50.35 21.12 19.88
CA ASN A 334 50.19 21.10 21.33
C ASN A 334 51.43 20.56 22.06
N ALA A 335 52.10 19.54 21.50
CA ALA A 335 53.37 19.05 22.02
C ALA A 335 54.47 20.12 21.95
N ALA A 336 54.57 20.84 20.82
CA ALA A 336 55.53 21.94 20.68
C ALA A 336 55.25 23.09 21.68
N LEU A 337 53.99 23.37 21.98
CA LEU A 337 53.61 24.31 23.04
C LEU A 337 54.05 23.80 24.42
N ALA A 338 53.83 22.53 24.73
CA ALA A 338 54.25 21.93 25.99
C ALA A 338 55.79 22.03 26.18
N GLU A 339 56.57 21.73 25.13
CA GLU A 339 58.03 21.87 25.13
C GLU A 339 58.47 23.33 25.34
N ALA A 340 57.79 24.29 24.70
CA ALA A 340 58.06 25.72 24.89
C ALA A 340 57.79 26.15 26.34
N LYS A 341 56.69 25.65 26.95
CA LYS A 341 56.37 25.92 28.36
C LYS A 341 57.43 25.35 29.30
N THR A 342 57.89 24.12 29.06
CA THR A 342 59.01 23.53 29.82
C THR A 342 60.29 24.35 29.67
N THR A 343 60.58 24.85 28.46
CA THR A 343 61.75 25.70 28.21
C THR A 343 61.68 27.02 29.00
N ALA A 344 60.50 27.66 29.04
CA ALA A 344 60.27 28.87 29.81
C ALA A 344 60.42 28.64 31.32
N GLU A 345 59.93 27.51 31.84
CA GLU A 345 60.08 27.12 33.24
C GLU A 345 61.56 26.92 33.60
N ASN A 346 62.30 26.18 32.77
CA ASN A 346 63.74 25.98 32.95
C ASN A 346 64.53 27.30 32.90
N ALA A 347 64.17 28.21 31.97
CA ALA A 347 64.77 29.53 31.89
C ALA A 347 64.46 30.38 33.15
N ASN A 348 63.27 30.25 33.72
CA ASN A 348 62.88 30.91 34.96
C ASN A 348 63.74 30.42 36.15
N VAL A 349 63.93 29.11 36.27
CA VAL A 349 64.83 28.51 37.29
C VAL A 349 66.27 29.03 37.14
N ARG A 350 66.77 29.19 35.91
CA ARG A 350 68.10 29.76 35.65
C ARG A 350 68.19 31.21 36.10
N VAL A 351 67.15 32.02 35.87
CA VAL A 351 67.10 33.41 36.38
C VAL A 351 67.15 33.41 37.89
N THR A 352 66.34 32.59 38.57
CA THR A 352 66.35 32.49 40.05
C THR A 352 67.74 32.12 40.58
N THR A 353 68.41 31.18 39.92
CA THR A 353 69.77 30.75 40.29
C THR A 353 70.81 31.84 40.05
N ALA A 354 70.73 32.53 38.90
CA ALA A 354 71.64 33.63 38.56
C ALA A 354 71.46 34.82 39.51
N VAL A 355 70.23 35.17 39.88
CA VAL A 355 69.94 36.21 40.88
C VAL A 355 70.59 35.88 42.22
N LYS A 356 70.47 34.63 42.68
CA LYS A 356 71.12 34.19 43.91
C LYS A 356 72.64 34.34 43.83
N THR A 357 73.24 33.86 42.74
CA THR A 357 74.70 33.92 42.52
C THR A 357 75.21 35.36 42.43
N ASP A 358 74.47 36.24 41.75
CA ASP A 358 74.79 37.67 41.65
C ASP A 358 74.74 38.37 43.02
N ASN A 359 73.72 38.07 43.83
CA ASN A 359 73.62 38.59 45.20
C ASN A 359 74.78 38.10 46.09
N ASP A 360 75.17 36.83 45.97
CA ASP A 360 76.31 36.28 46.72
C ASP A 360 77.64 36.96 46.29
N ALA A 361 77.84 37.17 44.99
CA ALA A 361 79.00 37.88 44.46
C ALA A 361 79.02 39.37 44.87
N LYS A 362 77.85 40.03 44.91
CA LYS A 362 77.71 41.40 45.42
C LYS A 362 78.12 41.50 46.88
N LYS A 363 77.68 40.54 47.71
CA LYS A 363 78.06 40.47 49.13
C LYS A 363 79.56 40.25 49.31
N ALA A 364 80.18 39.42 48.46
CA ALA A 364 81.63 39.23 48.46
C ALA A 364 82.39 40.51 48.06
N LEU A 365 81.90 41.24 47.05
CA LEU A 365 82.45 42.54 46.65
C LEU A 365 82.34 43.59 47.77
N ASP A 366 81.20 43.67 48.45
CA ASP A 366 81.01 44.60 49.58
C ASP A 366 81.97 44.27 50.74
N THR A 367 82.17 42.97 51.02
CA THR A 367 83.13 42.50 52.03
C THR A 367 84.56 42.85 51.65
N ALA A 368 84.97 42.57 50.40
CA ALA A 368 86.32 42.87 49.92
C ALA A 368 86.59 44.38 49.90
N THR A 369 85.59 45.20 49.55
CA THR A 369 85.65 46.66 49.59
C THR A 369 85.90 47.16 51.01
N THR A 370 85.14 46.63 51.98
CA THR A 370 85.28 46.97 53.40
C THR A 370 86.67 46.59 53.92
N ASN A 371 87.15 45.37 53.61
CA ASN A 371 88.47 44.89 54.03
C ASN A 371 89.61 45.73 53.42
N HIS A 372 89.50 46.08 52.12
CA HIS A 372 90.46 46.95 51.46
C HIS A 372 90.50 48.36 52.08
N GLN A 373 89.35 48.96 52.36
CA GLN A 373 89.26 50.26 53.05
C GLN A 373 89.91 50.22 54.43
N ALA A 374 89.64 49.16 55.21
CA ALA A 374 90.25 48.95 56.52
C ALA A 374 91.78 48.81 56.44
N ALA A 375 92.29 47.99 55.50
CA ALA A 375 93.72 47.81 55.27
C ALA A 375 94.39 49.10 54.80
N THR A 376 93.74 49.85 53.90
CA THR A 376 94.21 51.18 53.43
C THR A 376 94.34 52.15 54.60
N LYS A 377 93.31 52.23 55.45
CA LYS A 377 93.31 53.10 56.63
C LYS A 377 94.43 52.72 57.61
N ALA A 378 94.63 51.43 57.86
CA ALA A 378 95.68 50.92 58.74
C ALA A 378 97.09 51.23 58.20
N ALA A 379 97.35 50.96 56.92
CA ALA A 379 98.63 51.25 56.27
C ALA A 379 98.93 52.76 56.27
N ASN A 380 97.96 53.60 55.92
CA ASN A 380 98.11 55.06 55.94
C ASN A 380 98.36 55.61 57.35
N ALA A 381 97.66 55.09 58.37
CA ALA A 381 97.88 55.50 59.75
C ALA A 381 99.28 55.14 60.26
N LEU A 382 99.77 53.93 59.94
CA LEU A 382 101.15 53.51 60.26
C LEU A 382 102.20 54.35 59.53
N GLN A 383 101.99 54.63 58.24
CA GLN A 383 102.85 55.50 57.44
C GLN A 383 102.92 56.93 58.00
N ALA A 384 101.76 57.50 58.35
CA ALA A 384 101.66 58.84 58.92
C ALA A 384 102.29 58.95 60.31
N GLY A 385 102.27 57.88 61.12
CA GLY A 385 102.88 57.84 62.45
C GLY A 385 104.41 57.71 62.46
N LEU A 386 105.01 57.17 61.39
CA LEU A 386 106.47 56.98 61.31
C LEU A 386 107.24 58.29 61.13
N ALA A 387 106.69 59.28 60.41
CA ALA A 387 107.33 60.58 60.22
C ALA A 387 107.56 61.35 61.54
N PRO A 388 106.53 61.54 62.41
CA PRO A 388 106.72 62.17 63.71
C PRO A 388 107.55 61.30 64.67
N LEU A 389 107.48 59.96 64.57
CA LEU A 389 108.34 59.07 65.37
C LEU A 389 109.82 59.21 64.98
N ALA A 390 110.14 59.36 63.70
CA ALA A 390 111.49 59.63 63.22
C ALA A 390 112.00 60.99 63.70
N ALA A 391 111.15 62.02 63.72
CA ALA A 391 111.47 63.32 64.29
C ALA A 391 111.73 63.24 65.81
N ALA A 392 110.91 62.48 66.55
CA ALA A 392 111.10 62.25 67.98
C ALA A 392 112.41 61.52 68.30
N ILE A 393 112.81 60.54 67.48
CA ILE A 393 114.12 59.87 67.59
C ILE A 393 115.26 60.86 67.34
N ALA A 394 115.15 61.72 66.33
CA ALA A 394 116.19 62.72 66.05
C ALA A 394 116.37 63.68 67.23
N SER A 395 115.27 64.15 67.84
CA SER A 395 115.32 64.99 69.05
C SER A 395 115.85 64.23 70.28
N ALA A 396 115.53 62.93 70.43
CA ALA A 396 116.06 62.11 71.51
C ALA A 396 117.56 61.84 71.36
N ASP A 397 118.04 61.56 70.14
CA ASP A 397 119.47 61.42 69.83
C ASP A 397 120.24 62.73 70.05
N GLU A 398 119.63 63.87 69.72
CA GLU A 398 120.18 65.19 70.02
C GLU A 398 120.30 65.43 71.54
N ALA A 399 119.30 65.01 72.32
CA ALA A 399 119.34 65.10 73.78
C ALA A 399 120.44 64.22 74.41
N VAL A 400 120.62 62.98 73.92
CA VAL A 400 121.72 62.09 74.34
C VAL A 400 123.09 62.69 74.03
N THR A 401 123.22 63.34 72.87
CA THR A 401 124.48 63.97 72.45
C THR A 401 124.82 65.18 73.32
N LYS A 402 123.83 66.01 73.65
CA LYS A 402 124.01 67.22 74.48
C LYS A 402 124.21 66.93 75.97
N SER A 403 123.75 65.79 76.47
CA SER A 403 123.93 65.39 77.88
C SER A 403 125.28 64.72 78.16
N GLY A 404 126.12 64.48 77.14
CA GLY A 404 127.40 63.78 77.30
C GLY A 404 127.25 62.26 77.41
N GLY A 405 126.13 61.68 76.94
CA GLY A 405 125.92 60.23 76.88
C GLY A 405 125.17 59.62 78.06
N ASP A 406 124.24 60.37 78.68
CA ASP A 406 123.40 59.89 79.79
C ASP A 406 122.69 58.54 79.48
N ALA A 407 122.74 57.61 80.44
CA ALA A 407 122.29 56.23 80.23
C ALA A 407 120.76 56.10 80.10
N ASP A 408 119.99 56.91 80.83
CA ASP A 408 118.52 56.84 80.83
C ASP A 408 117.94 57.51 79.57
N LEU A 409 118.51 58.64 79.14
CA LEU A 409 118.17 59.28 77.86
C LEU A 409 118.56 58.38 76.67
N LYS A 410 119.69 57.66 76.75
CA LYS A 410 120.09 56.69 75.74
C LYS A 410 119.13 55.50 75.69
N ALA A 411 118.70 54.98 76.83
CA ALA A 411 117.70 53.91 76.89
C ALA A 411 116.33 54.33 76.31
N ALA A 412 115.92 55.58 76.52
CA ALA A 412 114.71 56.14 75.91
C ALA A 412 114.84 56.29 74.38
N ALA A 413 115.97 56.78 73.88
CA ALA A 413 116.25 56.88 72.45
C ALA A 413 116.31 55.50 71.77
N ASP A 414 116.96 54.52 72.40
CA ASP A 414 117.05 53.14 71.89
C ASP A 414 115.69 52.41 71.94
N SER A 415 114.82 52.73 72.93
CA SER A 415 113.43 52.26 72.98
C SER A 415 112.58 52.84 71.85
N LEU A 416 112.75 54.12 71.51
CA LEU A 416 112.08 54.75 70.37
C LEU A 416 112.56 54.17 69.04
N LYS A 417 113.87 53.88 68.89
CA LYS A 417 114.42 53.18 67.71
C LYS A 417 113.88 51.76 67.56
N THR A 418 113.74 51.03 68.67
CA THR A 418 113.09 49.71 68.68
C THR A 418 111.62 49.81 68.27
N LEU A 419 110.90 50.82 68.78
CA LEU A 419 109.51 51.07 68.41
C LEU A 419 109.37 51.44 66.92
N LYS A 420 110.29 52.25 66.36
CA LYS A 420 110.34 52.55 64.93
C LYS A 420 110.54 51.29 64.09
N THR A 421 111.50 50.45 64.46
CA THR A 421 111.76 49.17 63.77
C THR A 421 110.52 48.26 63.80
N LYS A 422 109.84 48.18 64.95
CA LYS A 422 108.57 47.45 65.09
C LYS A 422 107.48 48.03 64.19
N LYS A 423 107.31 49.36 64.17
CA LYS A 423 106.30 50.05 63.34
C LYS A 423 106.61 49.98 61.85
N GLU A 424 107.88 49.95 61.45
CA GLU A 424 108.31 49.69 60.07
C GLU A 424 107.98 48.25 59.64
N THR A 425 108.16 47.28 60.54
CA THR A 425 107.76 45.88 60.29
C THR A 425 106.23 45.74 60.19
N GLU A 426 105.48 46.37 61.09
CA GLU A 426 104.01 46.42 61.05
C GLU A 426 103.50 47.15 59.79
N LEU A 427 104.16 48.23 59.35
CA LEU A 427 103.84 48.92 58.11
C LEU A 427 104.08 48.01 56.90
N LYS A 428 105.21 47.30 56.84
CA LYS A 428 105.49 46.35 55.76
C LYS A 428 104.42 45.25 55.69
N ALA A 429 104.05 44.67 56.84
CA ALA A 429 102.95 43.69 56.92
C ALA A 429 101.59 44.30 56.49
N ALA A 430 101.31 45.55 56.86
CA ALA A 430 100.09 46.25 56.45
C ALA A 430 100.08 46.57 54.94
N GLN A 431 101.23 46.87 54.33
CA GLN A 431 101.39 47.09 52.88
C GLN A 431 101.25 45.78 52.08
N GLU A 432 101.80 44.68 52.59
CA GLU A 432 101.61 43.33 52.01
C GLU A 432 100.14 42.89 52.11
N LEU A 433 99.49 43.14 53.24
CA LEU A 433 98.06 42.90 53.43
C LEU A 433 97.22 43.79 52.49
N LEU A 434 97.56 45.07 52.34
CA LEU A 434 96.88 45.97 51.41
C LEU A 434 96.98 45.44 49.97
N THR A 435 98.17 45.02 49.53
CA THR A 435 98.39 44.43 48.20
C THR A 435 97.50 43.18 48.00
N THR A 436 97.40 42.34 49.03
CA THR A 436 96.50 41.18 49.03
C THR A 436 95.04 41.60 48.90
N ARG A 437 94.58 42.57 49.72
CA ARG A 437 93.20 43.07 49.69
C ARG A 437 92.87 43.81 48.39
N THR A 438 93.83 44.48 47.74
CA THR A 438 93.65 45.08 46.41
C THR A 438 93.40 44.00 45.37
N THR A 439 94.12 42.87 45.44
CA THR A 439 93.93 41.74 44.53
C THR A 439 92.59 41.03 44.76
N GLU A 440 92.20 40.83 46.02
CA GLU A 440 90.88 40.27 46.38
C GLU A 440 89.74 41.19 45.93
N LEU A 441 89.86 42.52 46.13
CA LEU A 441 88.86 43.49 45.67
C LEU A 441 88.72 43.46 44.16
N LYS A 442 89.84 43.41 43.42
CA LYS A 442 89.81 43.26 41.96
C LYS A 442 89.10 41.95 41.56
N THR A 443 89.45 40.84 42.20
CA THR A 443 88.86 39.53 41.91
C THR A 443 87.36 39.51 42.20
N ALA A 444 86.91 40.10 43.33
CA ALA A 444 85.50 40.19 43.68
C ALA A 444 84.73 41.12 42.73
N LYS A 445 85.36 42.21 42.25
CA LYS A 445 84.76 43.12 41.27
C LYS A 445 84.60 42.46 39.90
N ASP A 446 85.63 41.77 39.43
CA ASP A 446 85.61 41.00 38.18
C ASP A 446 84.57 39.87 38.27
N GLY A 447 84.51 39.18 39.42
CA GLY A 447 83.51 38.14 39.71
C GLY A 447 82.07 38.66 39.70
N TYR A 448 81.80 39.80 40.35
CA TYR A 448 80.47 40.42 40.33
C TYR A 448 80.07 40.88 38.93
N THR A 449 81.00 41.44 38.15
CA THR A 449 80.74 41.84 36.76
C THR A 449 80.38 40.61 35.90
N ALA A 450 81.04 39.47 36.13
CA ALA A 450 80.74 38.23 35.44
C ALA A 450 79.35 37.68 35.82
N THR A 451 78.96 37.71 37.10
CA THR A 451 77.62 37.27 37.51
C THR A 451 76.51 38.16 36.98
N GLN A 452 76.74 39.48 36.88
CA GLN A 452 75.80 40.40 36.26
C GLN A 452 75.58 40.08 34.78
N ALA A 453 76.65 39.75 34.05
CA ALA A 453 76.53 39.32 32.65
C ALA A 453 75.76 38.00 32.51
N GLU A 454 75.97 37.02 33.40
CA GLU A 454 75.22 35.77 33.40
C GLU A 454 73.74 35.96 33.78
N LEU A 455 73.43 36.86 34.73
CA LEU A 455 72.05 37.23 35.06
C LEU A 455 71.34 37.87 33.87
N ALA A 456 71.99 38.80 33.16
CA ALA A 456 71.43 39.41 31.96
C ALA A 456 71.16 38.37 30.85
N LYS A 457 72.07 37.41 30.65
CA LYS A 457 71.86 36.28 29.72
C LYS A 457 70.67 35.42 30.13
N ALA A 458 70.54 35.08 31.41
CA ALA A 458 69.43 34.28 31.92
C ALA A 458 68.08 35.01 31.74
N GLN A 459 68.02 36.32 32.04
CA GLN A 459 66.83 37.14 31.86
C GLN A 459 66.42 37.26 30.38
N LYS A 460 67.39 37.41 29.47
CA LYS A 460 67.12 37.39 28.04
C LYS A 460 66.57 36.04 27.61
N ALA A 461 67.17 34.93 28.04
CA ALA A 461 66.70 33.59 27.71
C ALA A 461 65.26 33.33 28.20
N LEU A 462 64.89 33.83 29.38
CA LEU A 462 63.50 33.76 29.87
C LEU A 462 62.54 34.59 29.01
N THR A 463 62.97 35.78 28.58
CA THR A 463 62.16 36.64 27.71
C THR A 463 61.92 35.97 26.35
N ASP A 464 62.97 35.44 25.73
CA ASP A 464 62.89 34.71 24.46
C ASP A 464 62.00 33.45 24.60
N ALA A 465 62.13 32.71 25.70
CA ALA A 465 61.32 31.52 25.95
C ALA A 465 59.83 31.83 26.16
N ARG A 466 59.50 32.93 26.87
CA ARG A 466 58.11 33.39 27.02
C ARG A 466 57.50 33.86 25.69
N ALA A 467 58.29 34.54 24.85
CA ALA A 467 57.86 34.93 23.51
C ALA A 467 57.59 33.69 22.62
N LEU A 468 58.42 32.65 22.75
CA LEU A 468 58.20 31.38 22.07
C LEU A 468 56.89 30.71 22.53
N VAL A 469 56.59 30.70 23.83
CA VAL A 469 55.29 30.19 24.33
C VAL A 469 54.12 30.94 23.70
N ALA A 470 54.13 32.27 23.72
CA ALA A 470 53.06 33.07 23.10
C ALA A 470 52.90 32.78 21.60
N THR A 471 54.00 32.56 20.89
CA THR A 471 53.99 32.17 19.48
C THR A 471 53.34 30.80 19.28
N ARG A 472 53.73 29.79 20.06
CA ARG A 472 53.15 28.44 19.99
C ARG A 472 51.67 28.41 20.39
N GLU A 473 51.25 29.24 21.35
CA GLU A 473 49.83 29.38 21.70
C GLU A 473 49.01 29.96 20.55
N ALA A 474 49.56 30.93 19.81
CA ALA A 474 48.92 31.49 18.62
C ALA A 474 48.86 30.47 17.46
N GLU A 475 49.93 29.69 17.26
CA GLU A 475 49.99 28.62 16.25
C GLU A 475 49.04 27.45 16.53
N LEU A 476 48.69 27.18 17.78
CA LEU A 476 47.77 26.10 18.15
C LEU A 476 46.31 26.39 17.74
N LYS A 477 45.86 27.65 17.87
CA LYS A 477 44.45 28.03 17.69
C LYS A 477 43.84 27.61 16.33
N PRO A 478 44.51 27.79 15.18
CA PRO A 478 43.97 27.33 13.90
C PRO A 478 43.75 25.82 13.84
N PHE A 479 44.60 25.02 14.48
CA PHE A 479 44.46 23.56 14.52
C PHE A 479 43.33 23.11 15.45
N GLU A 480 43.08 23.84 16.54
CA GLU A 480 41.93 23.61 17.43
C GLU A 480 40.60 23.79 16.68
N VAL A 481 40.47 24.89 15.93
CA VAL A 481 39.29 25.15 15.09
C VAL A 481 39.16 24.09 13.99
N LYS A 482 40.26 23.79 13.28
CA LYS A 482 40.26 22.76 12.23
C LYS A 482 39.81 21.39 12.75
N LEU A 483 40.24 21.00 13.95
CA LEU A 483 39.82 19.75 14.58
C LEU A 483 38.34 19.76 14.97
N ALA A 484 37.84 20.86 15.51
CA ALA A 484 36.42 21.00 15.85
C ALA A 484 35.53 20.93 14.60
N ASP A 485 35.92 21.61 13.52
CA ASP A 485 35.21 21.59 12.24
C ASP A 485 35.23 20.19 11.63
N ALA A 486 36.37 19.49 11.66
CA ALA A 486 36.48 18.13 11.16
C ALA A 486 35.61 17.14 11.94
N ARG A 487 35.55 17.26 13.28
CA ARG A 487 34.66 16.44 14.12
C ARG A 487 33.18 16.69 13.79
N THR A 488 32.80 17.94 13.58
CA THR A 488 31.44 18.30 13.14
C THR A 488 31.13 17.73 11.76
N ALA A 489 32.09 17.74 10.84
CA ALA A 489 31.93 17.15 9.51
C ALA A 489 31.74 15.62 9.56
N VAL A 490 32.46 14.92 10.46
CA VAL A 490 32.25 13.49 10.71
C VAL A 490 30.83 13.21 11.19
N GLU A 491 30.34 13.95 12.18
CA GLU A 491 28.98 13.77 12.73
C GLU A 491 27.91 14.01 11.66
N ASN A 492 28.05 15.08 10.86
CA ASN A 492 27.13 15.35 9.75
C ASN A 492 27.16 14.26 8.68
N ALA A 493 28.34 13.72 8.35
CA ALA A 493 28.47 12.64 7.40
C ALA A 493 27.87 11.33 7.94
N ALA A 494 28.01 11.05 9.24
CA ALA A 494 27.39 9.89 9.90
C ALA A 494 25.87 9.97 9.84
N ASN A 495 25.28 11.14 10.14
CA ASN A 495 23.83 11.35 10.00
C ASN A 495 23.37 11.11 8.55
N GLY A 496 24.16 11.55 7.57
CA GLY A 496 23.89 11.29 6.15
C GLY A 496 23.94 9.81 5.75
N VAL A 497 24.70 8.97 6.47
CA VAL A 497 24.66 7.51 6.31
C VAL A 497 23.35 6.96 6.85
N THR A 498 22.97 7.34 8.07
CA THR A 498 21.71 6.88 8.69
C THR A 498 20.47 7.26 7.85
N GLU A 499 20.44 8.45 7.28
CA GLU A 499 19.36 8.86 6.35
C GLU A 499 19.32 7.97 5.10
N ALA A 500 20.47 7.62 4.54
CA ALA A 500 20.55 6.76 3.36
C ALA A 500 20.15 5.30 3.68
N GLU A 501 20.50 4.79 4.86
CA GLU A 501 20.03 3.49 5.37
C GLU A 501 18.49 3.46 5.46
N GLY A 502 17.89 4.49 6.06
CA GLY A 502 16.43 4.62 6.10
C GLY A 502 15.77 4.69 4.72
N GLY A 503 16.47 5.26 3.74
CA GLY A 503 16.06 5.27 2.33
C GLY A 503 16.01 3.86 1.71
N VAL A 504 17.02 3.02 1.99
CA VAL A 504 17.04 1.61 1.59
C VAL A 504 15.89 0.85 2.24
N ASP A 505 15.76 0.92 3.56
CA ASP A 505 14.71 0.23 4.33
C ASP A 505 13.30 0.57 3.83
N THR A 506 13.08 1.84 3.49
CA THR A 506 11.80 2.31 2.95
C THR A 506 11.45 1.62 1.63
N VAL A 507 12.42 1.49 0.71
CA VAL A 507 12.18 0.85 -0.58
C VAL A 507 12.01 -0.66 -0.41
N GLU A 508 12.78 -1.30 0.47
CA GLU A 508 12.61 -2.73 0.78
C GLU A 508 11.22 -3.02 1.37
N ALA A 509 10.72 -2.15 2.25
CA ALA A 509 9.37 -2.25 2.80
C ALA A 509 8.30 -2.16 1.70
N GLN A 510 8.44 -1.21 0.75
CA GLN A 510 7.53 -1.07 -0.39
C GLN A 510 7.54 -2.30 -1.30
N ILE A 511 8.71 -2.90 -1.54
CA ILE A 511 8.82 -4.16 -2.31
C ILE A 511 8.08 -5.28 -1.58
N LYS A 512 8.29 -5.41 -0.26
CA LYS A 512 7.63 -6.43 0.54
C LYS A 512 6.11 -6.27 0.55
N GLU A 513 5.62 -5.05 0.66
CA GLU A 513 4.17 -4.74 0.60
C GLU A 513 3.58 -5.10 -0.76
N LEU A 514 4.23 -4.69 -1.86
CA LEU A 514 3.78 -5.01 -3.22
C LEU A 514 3.70 -6.53 -3.47
N GLN A 515 4.60 -7.31 -2.86
CA GLN A 515 4.68 -8.76 -3.03
C GLN A 515 3.72 -9.56 -2.13
N GLN A 516 2.97 -8.92 -1.22
CA GLN A 516 2.00 -9.65 -0.42
C GLN A 516 0.83 -10.11 -1.32
N PRO A 517 0.37 -11.37 -1.18
CA PRO A 517 -0.79 -11.83 -1.94
C PRO A 517 -2.02 -11.01 -1.55
N SER A 518 -2.68 -10.42 -2.55
CA SER A 518 -3.93 -9.65 -2.44
C SER A 518 -5.13 -10.52 -2.07
#